data_AF-A0A5D3CAG5-F1
#
_entry.id   AF-A0A5D3CAG5-F1
#
_cell.length_a   1.000
_cell.length_b   1.000
_cell.length_c   1.000
_cell.angle_alpha   90.00
_cell.angle_beta   90.00
_cell.angle_gamma   90.00
#
_symmetry.space_group_name_H-M   'P 1'
#
loop_
_entity.id
_entity.type
_entity.pdbx_description
1 polymer ?
#
loop_
_entity_poly.entity_id
_entity_poly.type
_entity_poly.pdbx_seq_one_letter_code
_entity_poly.pdbx_strand_id
1 'polypeptide(L)'
;MQVAERALFLWNNEHIVSLIAQNRAVILPIIFQALEKNIQSHWNQAVHGLTVNVRKMFMEMDVELFEECQRQYTEREMKAKEVEEQRELAWKRLADVAAQRGGDYMVKVSEDKETNISISIQQQ
;
A
#
# COMPACT_ATOMS: atom_id res chain seq x y z
N MET A 1 0.79 -18.28 -2.45
CA MET A 1 1.86 -18.49 -1.44
C MET A 1 3.19 -18.89 -2.07
N GLN A 2 3.22 -19.83 -3.02
CA GLN A 2 4.45 -20.30 -3.69
C GLN A 2 5.30 -19.19 -4.34
N VAL A 3 4.69 -18.13 -4.88
CA VAL A 3 5.43 -17.02 -5.53
C VAL A 3 6.25 -16.21 -4.52
N ALA A 4 5.65 -15.81 -3.39
CA ALA A 4 6.36 -15.05 -2.36
C ALA A 4 7.50 -15.86 -1.74
N GLU A 5 7.23 -17.14 -1.47
CA GLU A 5 8.23 -18.08 -0.96
C GLU A 5 9.42 -18.23 -1.92
N ARG A 6 9.15 -18.47 -3.21
CA ARG A 6 10.21 -18.62 -4.23
C ARG A 6 10.99 -17.33 -4.50
N ALA A 7 10.33 -16.18 -4.45
CA ALA A 7 11.02 -14.89 -4.53
C ALA A 7 11.91 -14.65 -3.30
N LEU A 8 11.44 -15.04 -2.10
CA LEU A 8 12.19 -14.89 -0.86
C LEU A 8 13.37 -15.86 -0.75
N PHE A 9 13.34 -17.01 -1.44
CA PHE A 9 14.49 -17.94 -1.51
C PHE A 9 15.73 -17.34 -2.20
N LEU A 10 15.57 -16.31 -3.04
CA LEU A 10 16.70 -15.63 -3.68
C LEU A 10 17.65 -14.99 -2.65
N TRP A 11 17.14 -14.66 -1.46
CA TRP A 11 17.90 -14.10 -0.35
C TRP A 11 18.77 -15.13 0.38
N ASN A 12 18.57 -16.42 0.14
CA ASN A 12 19.46 -17.48 0.64
C ASN A 12 20.66 -17.73 -0.27
N ASN A 13 20.71 -17.09 -1.45
CA ASN A 13 21.82 -17.24 -2.38
C ASN A 13 22.85 -16.11 -2.15
N GLU A 14 24.03 -16.47 -1.64
CA GLU A 14 25.08 -15.51 -1.31
C GLU A 14 25.53 -14.65 -2.49
N HIS A 15 25.53 -15.20 -3.71
CA HIS A 15 25.90 -14.42 -4.91
C HIS A 15 24.85 -13.34 -5.22
N ILE A 16 23.57 -13.67 -5.09
CA ILE A 16 22.49 -12.70 -5.30
C ILE A 16 22.53 -11.63 -4.21
N VAL A 17 22.71 -12.02 -2.95
CA VAL A 17 22.83 -11.09 -1.83
C VAL A 17 24.03 -10.15 -2.02
N SER A 18 25.17 -10.66 -2.49
CA SER A 18 26.34 -9.84 -2.80
C SER A 18 26.06 -8.79 -3.89
N LEU A 19 25.39 -9.17 -4.98
CA LEU A 19 25.00 -8.23 -6.04
C LEU A 19 24.01 -7.18 -5.54
N ILE A 20 23.05 -7.60 -4.70
CA ILE A 20 22.11 -6.68 -4.06
C ILE A 20 22.86 -5.70 -3.15
N ALA A 21 23.85 -6.17 -2.39
CA ALA A 21 24.64 -5.33 -1.51
C ALA A 21 25.46 -4.26 -2.24
N GLN A 22 25.97 -4.59 -3.42
CA GLN A 22 26.69 -3.64 -4.29
C GLN A 22 25.76 -2.57 -4.86
N ASN A 23 24.48 -2.90 -5.08
CA ASN A 23 23.48 -2.03 -5.69
C ASN A 23 22.42 -1.53 -4.69
N ARG A 24 22.71 -1.63 -3.39
CA ARG A 24 21.73 -1.41 -2.31
C ARG A 24 21.11 -0.01 -2.33
N ALA A 25 21.87 1.00 -2.75
CA ALA A 25 21.41 2.40 -2.87
C ALA A 25 20.22 2.57 -3.83
N VAL A 26 20.07 1.68 -4.82
CA VAL A 26 18.95 1.67 -5.77
C VAL A 26 17.90 0.66 -5.36
N ILE A 27 18.32 -0.53 -4.94
CA ILE A 27 17.41 -1.65 -4.67
C ILE A 27 16.58 -1.40 -3.41
N LEU A 28 17.22 -0.98 -2.31
CA LEU A 28 16.56 -0.85 -1.01
C LEU A 28 15.38 0.13 -1.07
N PRO A 29 15.48 1.36 -1.62
CA PRO A 29 14.34 2.27 -1.72
C PRO A 29 13.14 1.71 -2.50
N ILE A 30 13.38 0.86 -3.50
CA ILE A 30 12.31 0.29 -4.35
C ILE A 30 11.51 -0.76 -3.57
N ILE A 31 12.19 -1.63 -2.83
CA ILE A 31 11.55 -2.76 -2.15
C ILE A 31 11.09 -2.42 -0.73
N PHE A 32 11.60 -1.33 -0.14
CA PHE A 32 11.36 -0.95 1.26
C PHE A 32 9.86 -0.92 1.61
N GLN A 33 9.05 -0.26 0.78
CA GLN A 33 7.61 -0.17 0.99
C GLN A 33 6.94 -1.56 1.01
N ALA A 34 7.37 -2.47 0.14
CA ALA A 34 6.82 -3.82 0.10
C ALA A 34 7.19 -4.61 1.36
N LEU A 35 8.41 -4.44 1.87
CA LEU A 35 8.86 -5.05 3.13
C LEU A 35 8.03 -4.55 4.32
N GLU A 36 7.86 -3.24 4.46
CA GLU A 36 7.09 -2.66 5.57
C GLU A 36 5.61 -3.09 5.54
N LYS A 37 4.96 -3.07 4.37
CA LYS A 37 3.57 -3.54 4.22
C LYS A 37 3.41 -5.01 4.60
N ASN A 38 4.35 -5.85 4.18
CA ASN A 38 4.35 -7.27 4.52
C ASN A 38 4.54 -7.50 6.04
N ILE A 39 5.37 -6.70 6.69
CA ILE A 39 5.55 -6.80 8.14
C ILE A 39 4.29 -6.39 8.89
N GLN A 40 3.60 -5.33 8.45
CA GLN A 40 2.42 -4.83 9.14
C GLN A 40 1.22 -5.79 9.10
N SER A 41 1.00 -6.50 8.00
CA SER A 41 -0.29 -7.17 7.79
C SER A 41 -0.27 -8.45 6.95
N HIS A 42 0.89 -9.07 6.72
CA HIS A 42 0.91 -10.31 5.94
C HIS A 42 0.29 -11.48 6.73
N TRP A 43 -0.75 -12.10 6.17
CA TRP A 43 -1.53 -13.17 6.80
C TRP A 43 -0.73 -14.47 7.04
N ASN A 44 0.33 -14.70 6.26
CA ASN A 44 1.20 -15.87 6.41
C ASN A 44 2.43 -15.57 7.28
N GLN A 45 2.57 -16.32 8.38
CA GLN A 45 3.65 -16.15 9.35
C GLN A 45 5.05 -16.49 8.84
N ALA A 46 5.19 -17.47 7.94
CA ALA A 46 6.49 -17.80 7.36
C ALA A 46 7.00 -16.68 6.44
N VAL A 47 6.12 -16.11 5.62
CA VAL A 47 6.43 -14.93 4.79
C VAL A 47 6.77 -13.72 5.65
N HIS A 48 6.03 -13.51 6.75
CA HIS A 48 6.34 -12.46 7.71
C HIS A 48 7.75 -12.63 8.29
N GLY A 49 8.09 -13.81 8.80
CA GLY A 49 9.43 -14.09 9.35
C GLY A 49 10.55 -13.90 8.33
N LEU A 50 10.37 -14.37 7.09
CA LEU A 50 11.33 -14.16 6.00
C LEU A 50 11.50 -12.67 5.66
N THR A 51 10.39 -11.91 5.65
CA THR A 51 10.43 -10.46 5.38
C THR A 51 11.20 -9.72 6.48
N VAL A 52 10.99 -10.09 7.76
CA VAL A 52 11.74 -9.52 8.89
C VAL A 52 13.24 -9.80 8.75
N ASN A 53 13.62 -11.01 8.34
CA ASN A 53 15.02 -11.36 8.11
C ASN A 53 15.65 -10.50 7.00
N VAL A 54 14.96 -10.35 5.86
CA VAL A 54 15.43 -9.50 4.75
C VAL A 54 15.59 -8.05 5.18
N ARG A 55 14.61 -7.50 5.91
CA ARG A 55 14.68 -6.15 6.47
C ARG A 55 15.90 -5.99 7.38
N LYS A 56 16.16 -6.95 8.25
CA LYS A 56 17.31 -6.93 9.17
C LYS A 56 18.63 -6.96 8.41
N MET A 57 18.77 -7.79 7.38
CA MET A 57 19.97 -7.82 6.54
C MET A 57 20.29 -6.46 5.92
N PHE A 58 19.28 -5.72 5.43
CA PHE A 58 19.49 -4.38 4.88
C PHE A 58 19.89 -3.36 5.95
N MET A 59 19.31 -3.45 7.14
CA MET A 59 19.68 -2.58 8.26
C MET A 59 21.14 -2.82 8.70
N GLU A 60 21.58 -4.07 8.76
CA GLU A 60 22.97 -4.43 9.11
C GLU A 60 23.97 -4.05 8.02
N MET A 61 23.53 -4.04 6.76
CA MET A 61 24.37 -3.74 5.60
C MET A 61 24.66 -2.25 5.45
N ASP A 62 23.66 -1.39 5.68
CA ASP A 62 23.79 0.06 5.54
C ASP A 62 22.72 0.79 6.36
N VAL A 63 23.06 1.09 7.62
CA VAL A 63 22.13 1.69 8.57
C VAL A 63 21.66 3.08 8.13
N GLU A 64 22.56 3.90 7.56
CA GLU A 64 22.24 5.27 7.16
C GLU A 64 21.24 5.28 6.00
N LEU A 65 21.48 4.44 4.98
CA LEU A 65 20.56 4.27 3.86
C LEU A 65 19.20 3.71 4.31
N PHE A 66 19.21 2.76 5.25
CA PHE A 66 18.00 2.17 5.79
C PHE A 66 17.14 3.22 6.53
N GLU A 67 17.76 4.01 7.42
CA GLU A 67 17.09 5.07 8.15
C GLU A 67 16.53 6.14 7.21
N GLU A 68 17.25 6.49 6.15
CA GLU A 68 16.75 7.41 5.13
C GLU A 68 15.51 6.86 4.42
N CYS A 69 15.51 5.59 4.02
CA CYS A 69 14.33 4.95 3.45
C CYS A 69 13.15 4.94 4.44
N GLN A 70 13.43 4.71 5.73
CA GLN A 70 12.41 4.72 6.78
C GLN A 70 11.80 6.11 6.99
N ARG A 71 12.60 7.17 6.98
CA ARG A 71 12.12 8.55 7.04
C ARG A 71 11.23 8.88 5.84
N GLN A 72 11.68 8.60 4.62
CA GLN A 72 10.91 8.85 3.41
C GLN A 72 9.59 8.06 3.39
N TYR A 73 9.62 6.80 3.82
CA TYR A 73 8.41 5.98 3.93
C TYR A 73 7.40 6.60 4.89
N THR A 74 7.86 7.01 6.08
CA THR A 74 6.99 7.63 7.10
C THR A 74 6.37 8.94 6.60
N GLU A 75 7.16 9.78 5.92
CA GLU A 75 6.66 11.01 5.31
C GLU A 75 5.58 10.74 4.24
N ARG A 76 5.78 9.73 3.40
CA ARG A 76 4.79 9.32 2.38
C ARG A 76 3.50 8.81 3.02
N GLU A 77 3.58 7.99 4.07
CA GLU A 77 2.40 7.48 4.78
C GLU A 77 1.62 8.61 5.46
N MET A 78 2.31 9.58 6.08
CA MET A 78 1.66 10.76 6.66
C MET A 78 0.92 11.59 5.59
N LYS A 79 1.56 11.86 4.45
CA LYS A 79 0.93 12.59 3.33
C LYS A 79 -0.26 11.82 2.75
N ALA A 80 -0.12 10.50 2.59
CA ALA A 80 -1.21 9.66 2.08
C ALA A 80 -2.42 9.69 3.03
N LYS A 81 -2.18 9.65 4.34
CA LYS A 81 -3.22 9.75 5.36
C LYS A 81 -3.91 11.12 5.34
N GLU A 82 -3.15 12.21 5.22
CA GLU A 82 -3.73 13.56 5.11
C GLU A 82 -4.65 13.69 3.89
N VAL A 83 -4.22 13.17 2.74
CA VAL A 83 -5.04 13.15 1.51
C VAL A 83 -6.30 12.31 1.70
N GLU A 84 -6.21 11.18 2.41
CA GLU A 84 -7.36 10.36 2.75
C GLU A 84 -8.37 11.10 3.63
N GLU A 85 -7.90 11.74 4.71
CA GLU A 85 -8.74 12.53 5.61
C GLU A 85 -9.43 13.69 4.90
N GLN A 86 -8.71 14.39 4.00
CA GLN A 86 -9.29 15.43 3.15
C GLN A 86 -10.38 14.88 2.23
N ARG A 87 -10.15 13.69 1.65
CA ARG A 87 -11.12 13.00 0.80
C ARG A 87 -12.37 12.61 1.59
N GLU A 88 -12.22 12.04 2.78
CA GLU A 88 -13.34 11.70 3.66
C GLU A 88 -14.17 12.93 4.06
N LEU A 89 -13.52 14.04 4.42
CA LEU A 89 -14.19 15.30 4.73
C LEU A 89 -14.96 15.86 3.53
N ALA A 90 -14.40 15.79 2.32
CA ALA A 90 -15.07 16.21 1.10
C ALA A 90 -16.31 15.35 0.82
N TRP A 91 -16.19 14.02 0.95
CA TRP A 91 -17.33 13.10 0.81
C TRP A 91 -18.42 13.36 1.84
N LYS A 92 -18.05 13.62 3.10
CA LYS A 92 -19.01 13.94 4.16
C LYS A 92 -19.78 15.23 3.86
N ARG A 93 -19.08 16.29 3.44
CA ARG A 93 -19.74 17.55 3.05
C ARG A 93 -20.68 17.35 1.86
N LEU A 94 -20.30 16.55 0.88
CA LEU A 94 -21.15 16.23 -0.26
C LEU A 94 -22.41 15.46 0.18
N ALA A 95 -22.25 14.48 1.06
CA ALA A 95 -23.37 13.72 1.63
C ALA A 95 -24.31 14.62 2.44
N ASP A 96 -23.79 15.54 3.26
CA ASP A 96 -24.59 16.50 4.04
C ASP A 96 -25.38 17.45 3.13
N VAL A 97 -24.76 17.98 2.07
CA VAL A 97 -25.44 18.84 1.08
C VAL A 97 -26.51 18.05 0.31
N ALA A 98 -26.23 16.80 -0.07
CA ALA A 98 -27.20 15.94 -0.72
C ALA A 98 -28.38 15.61 0.20
N ALA A 99 -28.14 15.37 1.49
CA ALA A 99 -29.19 15.14 2.48
C ALA A 99 -30.06 16.39 2.70
N GLN A 100 -29.45 17.59 2.73
CA GLN A 100 -30.18 18.85 2.85
C GLN A 100 -30.99 19.20 1.58
N ARG A 101 -30.53 18.77 0.40
CA ARG A 101 -31.24 18.89 -0.88
C ARG A 101 -32.12 17.69 -1.22
N GLY A 102 -32.17 16.70 -0.32
CA GLY A 102 -32.86 15.42 -0.46
C GLY A 102 -34.38 15.50 -0.37
N GLY A 103 -34.96 16.57 -0.89
CA GLY A 103 -36.30 16.57 -1.45
C GLY A 103 -36.34 16.15 -2.92
N ASP A 104 -35.23 16.11 -3.67
CA ASP A 104 -35.35 15.95 -5.14
C ASP A 104 -34.32 15.10 -5.92
N TYR A 105 -33.25 14.56 -5.33
CA TYR A 105 -32.40 13.59 -6.06
C TYR A 105 -31.86 12.48 -5.16
N MET A 106 -32.59 11.38 -5.07
CA MET A 106 -32.06 10.10 -4.60
C MET A 106 -31.35 9.38 -5.76
N VAL A 107 -30.03 9.50 -5.88
CA VAL A 107 -29.25 8.55 -6.68
C VAL A 107 -29.15 7.26 -5.86
N LYS A 108 -30.07 6.32 -6.11
CA LYS A 108 -29.94 4.95 -5.62
C LYS A 108 -28.85 4.28 -6.46
N VAL A 109 -27.65 4.16 -5.90
CA VAL A 109 -26.66 3.20 -6.41
C VAL A 109 -27.13 1.83 -5.94
N SER A 110 -27.93 1.15 -6.77
CA SER A 110 -28.20 -0.28 -6.61
C SER A 110 -27.01 -1.04 -7.18
N GLU A 111 -26.34 -1.78 -6.29
CA GLU A 111 -25.23 -2.66 -6.61
C GLU A 111 -25.79 -3.97 -7.19
N ASP A 112 -26.18 -3.94 -8.48
CA ASP A 112 -26.51 -5.16 -9.21
C ASP A 112 -25.22 -5.85 -9.65
N LYS A 113 -25.08 -7.13 -9.30
CA LYS A 113 -23.86 -7.94 -9.39
C LYS A 113 -23.33 -8.23 -10.80
N GLU A 114 -23.81 -7.57 -11.84
CA GLU A 114 -23.26 -7.71 -13.19
C GLU A 114 -22.97 -6.35 -13.81
N THR A 115 -21.70 -6.19 -14.15
CA THR A 115 -21.02 -5.02 -14.69
C THR A 115 -21.81 -4.33 -15.81
N ASN A 116 -22.50 -3.22 -15.50
CA ASN A 116 -22.66 -2.05 -16.39
C ASN A 116 -23.37 -0.91 -15.65
N ILE A 117 -22.66 0.20 -15.43
CA ILE A 117 -23.23 1.44 -14.89
C ILE A 117 -24.16 2.02 -15.96
N SER A 118 -25.48 1.86 -15.78
CA SER A 118 -26.49 2.42 -16.67
C SER A 118 -27.11 3.65 -16.03
N ILE A 119 -26.81 4.84 -16.55
CA ILE A 119 -27.42 6.11 -16.12
C ILE A 119 -28.69 6.32 -16.95
N SER A 120 -29.85 6.10 -16.34
CA SER A 120 -31.14 6.42 -16.97
C SER A 120 -31.73 7.67 -16.32
N ILE A 121 -31.83 8.75 -17.10
CA ILE A 121 -32.55 9.97 -16.74
C ILE A 121 -33.97 9.82 -17.31
N GLN A 122 -34.99 9.77 -16.45
CA GLN A 122 -36.39 9.85 -16.87
C GLN A 122 -36.94 11.23 -16.53
N GLN A 123 -37.40 11.95 -17.56
CA GLN A 123 -38.25 13.14 -17.43
C GLN A 123 -39.72 12.71 -17.46
N GLN A 124 -40.54 13.50 -16.76
CA GLN A 124 -41.96 13.30 -16.51
C GLN A 124 -42.83 13.44 -17.77
#